data_AF-A0A821X1H4-F1
#
_entry.id   AF-A0A821X1H4-F1
#
_cell.length_a   1.000
_cell.length_b   1.000
_cell.length_c   1.000
_cell.angle_alpha   90.00
_cell.angle_beta   90.00
_cell.angle_gamma   90.00
#
_symmetry.space_group_name_H-M   'P 1'
#
loop_
_entity.id
_entity.type
_entity.pdbx_description
1 polymer ?
#
loop_
_entity_poly.entity_id
_entity_poly.type
_entity_poly.pdbx_seq_one_letter_code
_entity_poly.pdbx_strand_id
1 'polypeptide(L)'
;MLTTTYNDISTDRAQEIVYELENFYTGIRYNLGTDCGPPNEIDKAFHLHIINTRSYAAFSEATFGYFLHHSPFWSAHPPSSDLRERCGNQ
;
A
#
# COMPACT_ATOMS: atom_id res chain seq x y z
N MET A 1 -26.25 1.12 -17.64
CA MET A 1 -26.10 0.30 -16.43
C MET A 1 -24.66 -0.21 -16.43
N LEU A 2 -23.78 0.34 -15.58
CA LEU A 2 -22.35 0.03 -15.59
C LEU A 2 -22.12 -1.32 -14.92
N THR A 3 -21.95 -2.37 -15.71
CA THR A 3 -21.38 -3.65 -15.26
C THR A 3 -19.87 -3.54 -15.27
N THR A 4 -19.30 -2.96 -14.20
CA THR A 4 -17.89 -3.19 -13.88
C THR A 4 -17.84 -4.52 -13.16
N THR A 5 -17.33 -5.53 -13.84
CA THR A 5 -17.00 -6.83 -13.27
C THR A 5 -16.04 -6.62 -12.11
N TYR A 6 -16.51 -6.84 -10.89
CA TYR A 6 -15.64 -6.99 -9.73
C TYR A 6 -14.82 -8.26 -10.02
N ASN A 7 -13.53 -8.10 -10.32
CA ASN A 7 -12.66 -9.25 -10.53
C ASN A 7 -12.63 -10.03 -9.21
N ASP A 8 -13.22 -11.22 -9.20
CA ASP A 8 -13.12 -12.14 -8.07
C ASP A 8 -11.65 -12.56 -7.95
N ILE A 9 -10.91 -11.86 -7.09
CA ILE A 9 -9.57 -12.28 -6.68
C ILE A 9 -9.70 -13.64 -6.00
N SER A 10 -8.86 -14.61 -6.38
CA SER A 10 -8.85 -15.91 -5.71
C SER A 10 -8.44 -15.73 -4.25
N THR A 11 -8.90 -16.62 -3.37
CA THR A 11 -8.48 -16.61 -1.96
C THR A 11 -6.96 -16.66 -1.82
N ASP A 12 -6.30 -17.48 -2.64
CA ASP A 12 -4.83 -17.60 -2.64
C ASP A 12 -4.16 -16.27 -2.98
N ARG A 13 -4.63 -15.56 -4.02
CA ARG A 13 -4.06 -14.26 -4.40
C ARG A 13 -4.35 -13.20 -3.36
N ALA A 14 -5.54 -13.21 -2.76
CA ALA A 14 -5.86 -12.31 -1.66
C ALA A 14 -4.93 -12.52 -0.46
N GLN A 15 -4.60 -13.77 -0.15
CA GLN A 15 -3.68 -14.11 0.94
C GLN A 15 -2.25 -13.67 0.63
N GLU A 16 -1.77 -13.86 -0.61
CA GLU A 16 -0.46 -13.35 -1.05
C GLU A 16 -0.37 -11.82 -0.92
N ILE A 17 -1.41 -11.09 -1.34
CA ILE A 17 -1.46 -9.63 -1.21
C ILE A 17 -1.38 -9.21 0.26
N VAL A 18 -2.06 -9.92 1.16
CA VAL A 18 -1.98 -9.63 2.59
C VAL A 18 -0.57 -9.88 3.12
N TYR A 19 0.09 -10.98 2.74
CA TYR A 19 1.48 -11.24 3.13
C TYR A 19 2.45 -10.18 2.62
N GLU A 20 2.29 -9.74 1.37
CA GLU A 20 3.11 -8.67 0.80
C GLU A 20 2.85 -7.32 1.48
N LEU A 21 1.60 -7.03 1.88
CA LEU A 21 1.26 -5.85 2.68
C LEU A 21 1.93 -5.89 4.07
N GLU A 22 2.00 -7.04 4.72
CA GLU A 22 2.72 -7.21 5.99
C GLU A 22 4.22 -6.98 5.83
N ASN A 23 4.81 -7.47 4.75
CA ASN A 23 6.21 -7.19 4.40
C ASN A 23 6.44 -5.70 4.17
N PHE A 24 5.50 -5.02 3.52
CA PHE A 24 5.55 -3.57 3.33
C PHE A 24 5.54 -2.82 4.68
N TYR A 25 4.64 -3.17 5.60
CA TYR A 25 4.64 -2.58 6.96
C TYR A 25 5.94 -2.85 7.72
N THR A 26 6.50 -4.05 7.57
CA THR A 26 7.79 -4.41 8.15
C THR A 26 8.91 -3.51 7.59
N GLY A 27 8.91 -3.28 6.28
CA GLY A 27 9.83 -2.34 5.62
C GLY A 27 9.75 -0.93 6.19
N ILE A 28 8.54 -0.39 6.35
CA ILE A 28 8.30 0.92 6.98
C ILE A 28 8.87 0.94 8.41
N ARG A 29 8.56 -0.08 9.22
CA ARG A 29 8.98 -0.16 10.62
C ARG A 29 10.50 -0.12 10.78
N TYR A 30 11.22 -0.77 9.88
CA TYR A 30 12.68 -0.84 9.90
C TYR A 30 13.35 0.21 9.00
N ASN A 31 12.59 1.16 8.46
CA ASN A 31 13.09 2.21 7.56
C ASN A 31 13.90 1.64 6.37
N LEU A 32 13.43 0.52 5.81
CA LEU A 32 13.99 -0.08 4.61
C LEU A 32 13.45 0.72 3.41
N GLY A 33 14.33 1.51 2.79
CA GLY A 33 14.00 2.57 1.83
C GLY A 33 12.81 2.29 0.92
N THR A 34 11.75 3.08 1.08
CA THR A 34 10.51 3.02 0.29
C THR A 34 10.47 4.14 -0.74
N ASP A 35 11.59 4.41 -1.42
CA ASP A 35 11.66 5.47 -2.45
C ASP A 35 10.68 5.21 -3.60
N CYS A 36 10.40 3.94 -3.83
CA CYS A 36 9.35 3.43 -4.70
C CYS A 36 8.23 2.95 -3.78
N GLY A 37 7.02 3.47 -3.94
CA GLY A 37 5.86 3.01 -3.17
C GLY A 37 5.60 1.51 -3.32
N PRO A 38 4.58 0.97 -2.62
CA PRO A 38 4.21 -0.42 -2.81
C PRO A 38 3.69 -0.66 -4.24
N PRO A 39 3.84 -1.88 -4.80
CA PRO A 39 3.24 -2.25 -6.08
C PRO A 39 1.72 -2.00 -6.11
N ASN A 40 1.14 -1.78 -7.29
CA ASN A 40 -0.26 -1.38 -7.48
C ASN A 40 -1.31 -2.16 -6.67
N GLU A 41 -1.16 -3.49 -6.52
CA GLU A 41 -2.11 -4.30 -5.73
C GLU A 41 -1.92 -4.15 -4.22
N ILE A 42 -0.67 -3.98 -3.78
CA ILE A 42 -0.32 -3.76 -2.37
C ILE A 42 -0.68 -2.35 -1.95
N ASP A 43 -0.49 -1.38 -2.83
CA ASP A 43 -0.97 -0.02 -2.68
C ASP A 43 -2.49 0.02 -2.46
N LYS A 44 -3.26 -0.68 -3.30
CA LYS A 44 -4.72 -0.80 -3.11
C LYS A 44 -5.07 -1.46 -1.77
N ALA A 45 -4.39 -2.54 -1.39
CA ALA A 45 -4.62 -3.21 -0.12
C ALA A 45 -4.29 -2.31 1.08
N PHE A 46 -3.21 -1.52 1.00
CA PHE A 46 -2.85 -0.53 2.00
C PHE A 46 -3.93 0.54 2.14
N HIS A 47 -4.40 1.09 1.03
CA HIS A 47 -5.50 2.07 1.03
C HIS A 47 -6.80 1.51 1.60
N LEU A 48 -7.15 0.27 1.27
CA LEU A 48 -8.31 -0.42 1.86
C LEU A 48 -8.14 -0.61 3.38
N HIS A 49 -6.94 -0.93 3.84
CA HIS A 49 -6.67 -1.01 5.27
C HIS A 49 -6.85 0.36 5.94
N ILE A 50 -6.31 1.45 5.36
CA ILE A 50 -6.47 2.82 5.87
C ILE A 50 -7.95 3.22 5.97
N ILE A 51 -8.76 2.90 4.95
CA ILE A 51 -10.20 3.19 4.92
C ILE A 51 -10.93 2.53 6.09
N ASN A 52 -10.47 1.35 6.54
CA ASN A 52 -10.93 0.74 7.79
C ASN A 52 -10.28 1.41 9.01
N THR A 53 -10.65 2.67 9.24
CA THR A 53 -10.00 3.61 10.17
C THR A 53 -9.84 3.07 11.59
N ARG A 54 -10.81 2.30 12.11
CA ARG A 54 -10.73 1.71 13.46
C ARG A 54 -9.68 0.61 13.54
N SER A 55 -9.68 -0.32 12.59
CA SER A 55 -8.69 -1.39 12.56
C SER A 55 -7.29 -0.84 12.27
N TYR A 56 -7.19 0.12 11.35
CA TYR A 56 -5.92 0.73 10.99
C TYR A 56 -5.28 1.52 12.14
N ALA A 57 -6.07 2.28 12.91
CA ALA A 57 -5.57 2.98 14.07
C ALA A 57 -5.04 2.01 15.14
N ALA A 58 -5.80 0.96 15.46
CA ALA A 58 -5.37 -0.05 16.42
C ALA A 58 -4.11 -0.80 15.95
N PHE A 59 -4.05 -1.17 14.67
CA PHE A 59 -2.87 -1.78 14.07
C PHE A 59 -1.64 -0.88 14.14
N SER A 60 -1.82 0.41 13.85
CA SER A 60 -0.73 1.38 13.83
C SER A 60 -0.10 1.54 15.22
N GLU A 61 -0.94 1.73 16.25
CA GLU A 61 -0.48 1.83 17.63
C GLU A 61 0.23 0.53 18.09
N ALA A 62 -0.31 -0.64 17.75
CA ALA A 62 0.29 -1.92 18.14
C ALA A 62 1.63 -2.21 17.44
N THR A 63 1.78 -1.80 16.17
CA THR A 63 2.94 -2.16 15.34
C THR A 63 4.05 -1.12 15.39
N PHE A 64 3.69 0.17 15.39
CA PHE A 64 4.63 1.29 15.29
C PHE A 64 4.72 2.11 16.58
N GLY A 65 3.75 1.99 17.50
CA GLY A 65 3.68 2.82 18.72
C GLY A 65 3.15 4.23 18.47
N TYR A 66 2.61 4.50 17.28
CA TYR A 66 1.94 5.74 16.89
C TYR A 66 1.05 5.49 15.68
N PHE A 67 0.12 6.40 15.41
CA PHE A 67 -0.68 6.38 14.19
C PHE A 67 0.18 6.59 12.93
N LEU A 68 0.26 5.58 12.06
CA LEU A 68 1.04 5.67 10.82
C LEU A 68 0.32 6.57 9.83
N HIS A 69 0.79 7.81 9.73
CA HIS A 69 0.24 8.80 8.79
C HIS A 69 0.59 8.45 7.35
N HIS A 70 -0.43 8.14 6.55
CA HIS A 70 -0.31 8.09 5.11
C HIS A 70 -0.51 9.49 4.52
N SER A 71 0.50 10.01 3.82
CA SER A 71 0.37 11.22 3.01
C SER A 71 0.07 10.79 1.58
N PRO A 72 -1.17 10.99 1.08
CA PRO A 72 -1.48 10.67 -0.31
C PRO A 72 -0.63 11.53 -1.22
N PHE A 73 0.24 10.91 -2.00
CA PHE A 73 1.03 11.62 -2.99
C PHE A 73 0.12 11.88 -4.20
N TRP A 74 -0.54 13.04 -4.21
CA TRP A 74 -1.27 13.51 -5.39
C TRP A 74 -0.25 13.97 -6.43
N SER A 75 0.09 13.11 -7.39
CA SER A 75 0.97 13.46 -8.50
C SER A 75 0.25 14.38 -9.48
N ALA A 76 0.23 15.69 -9.21
CA ALA A 76 0.07 16.69 -10.28
C ALA A 76 1.34 16.83 -11.14
N HIS A 77 2.45 16.22 -10.70
CA HIS A 77 3.70 16.12 -11.44
C HIS A 77 4.10 14.65 -11.59
N PRO A 78 4.52 14.22 -12.79
CA PRO A 78 5.09 12.88 -12.95
C PRO A 78 6.28 12.72 -12.00
N PRO A 79 6.53 11.50 -11.48
CA PRO A 79 7.75 11.23 -10.72
C PRO A 79 8.97 11.71 -11.53
N SER A 80 10.00 12.23 -10.87
CA SER A 80 11.24 12.62 -11.55
C SER A 80 11.72 11.45 -12.43
N SER A 81 12.42 11.77 -13.53
CA SER A 81 13.01 10.76 -14.43
C SER A 81 13.70 9.64 -13.66
N ASP A 82 14.43 10.03 -12.61
CA ASP A 82 15.23 9.15 -11.76
C ASP A 82 14.35 8.18 -10.96
N LEU A 83 13.19 8.61 -10.46
CA LEU A 83 12.25 7.72 -9.78
C LEU A 83 11.52 6.82 -10.78
N ARG A 84 11.23 7.30 -11.99
CA ARG A 84 10.58 6.49 -13.03
C ARG A 84 11.48 5.34 -13.52
N GLU A 85 12.78 5.59 -13.65
CA GLU A 85 13.76 4.55 -13.98
C GLU A 85 14.01 3.59 -12.80
N ARG A 86 14.14 4.11 -11.58
CA ARG A 86 14.39 3.28 -10.38
C ARG A 86 13.20 2.41 -9.99
N CYS A 87 11.99 2.91 -10.19
CA CYS A 87 10.78 2.29 -9.66
C CYS A 87 9.92 1.59 -10.71
N GLY A 88 10.29 1.65 -12.00
CA GLY A 88 9.57 0.98 -13.09
C GLY A 88 8.12 1.45 -13.29
N ASN A 89 7.46 0.94 -14.33
CA ASN A 89 6.01 1.12 -14.51
C ASN A 89 5.28 0.26 -13.46
N GLN A 90 5.24 0.74 -12.21
CA GLN A 90 4.44 0.14 -11.13
C GLN A 90 2.96 0.06 -11.48
#